data_AF-A0A7W7BRR7-F1
#
_entry.id   AF-A0A7W7BRR7-F1
#
_cell.length_a   1.000
_cell.length_b   1.000
_cell.length_c   1.000
_cell.angle_alpha   90.00
_cell.angle_beta   90.00
_cell.angle_gamma   90.00
#
_symmetry.space_group_name_H-M   'P 1'
#
loop_
_entity.id
_entity.type
_entity.pdbx_description
1 polymer ?
#
loop_
_entity_poly.entity_id
_entity_poly.type
_entity_poly.pdbx_seq_one_letter_code
_entity_poly.pdbx_strand_id
1 'polypeptide(L)'
;MPTWLEEILHSVFGRSSAHDALPDLRHLVSARVELERTHYLVDDRERRAQGDRLYVLRRDVGSKRDDHSIAVFSNGRGVGYLPDRASREIAPLLDQLGGAAVVNGAGAARGSIRLRLDLPTRSALRVFATARQA
;
A
#
# COMPACT_ATOMS: atom_id res chain seq x y z
N MET A 1 -2.71 11.79 -32.43
CA MET A 1 -2.51 11.97 -30.98
C MET A 1 -1.95 10.67 -30.45
N PRO A 2 -0.62 10.50 -30.33
CA PRO A 2 -0.06 9.17 -30.09
C PRO A 2 -0.10 8.83 -28.60
N THR A 3 -0.91 7.83 -28.26
CA THR A 3 -1.08 7.10 -26.99
C THR A 3 0.18 6.40 -26.46
N TRP A 4 1.34 6.64 -27.09
CA TRP A 4 2.62 6.00 -26.76
C TRP A 4 3.33 6.63 -25.56
N LEU A 5 2.95 7.87 -25.17
CA LEU A 5 3.48 8.51 -23.96
C LEU A 5 2.88 7.92 -22.68
N GLU A 6 1.65 7.40 -22.72
CA GLU A 6 0.98 6.80 -21.56
C GLU A 6 1.55 5.42 -21.20
N GLU A 7 1.98 4.62 -22.18
CA GLU A 7 2.61 3.31 -21.92
C GLU A 7 4.02 3.42 -21.34
N ILE A 8 4.80 4.42 -21.76
CA ILE A 8 6.18 4.60 -21.26
C ILE A 8 6.17 5.06 -19.80
N LEU A 9 5.21 5.89 -19.38
CA LEU A 9 5.06 6.27 -17.97
C LEU A 9 4.66 5.09 -17.09
N HIS A 10 3.89 4.13 -17.59
CA HIS A 10 3.51 2.95 -16.84
C HIS A 10 4.69 2.00 -16.56
N SER A 11 5.65 1.91 -17.49
CA SER A 11 6.76 0.96 -17.38
C SER A 11 7.98 1.50 -16.63
N VAL A 12 8.18 2.82 -16.52
CA VAL A 12 9.39 3.42 -15.91
C VAL A 12 9.33 3.46 -14.37
N PHE A 13 8.15 3.48 -13.75
CA PHE A 13 8.01 3.30 -12.29
C PHE A 13 8.11 1.83 -11.84
N GLY A 14 8.58 0.94 -12.72
CA GLY A 14 8.67 -0.52 -12.54
C GLY A 14 9.95 -1.02 -11.88
N ARG A 15 10.94 -0.18 -11.55
CA ARG A 15 12.18 -0.65 -10.92
C ARG A 15 12.70 0.34 -9.87
N SER A 16 12.35 0.08 -8.61
CA SER A 16 13.18 0.33 -7.42
C SER A 16 13.78 1.74 -7.21
N SER A 17 13.17 2.81 -7.71
CA SER A 17 13.50 4.15 -7.21
C SER A 17 12.74 4.44 -5.93
N ALA A 18 13.40 4.03 -4.84
CA ALA A 18 13.35 4.55 -3.49
C ALA A 18 12.04 4.37 -2.71
N HIS A 19 12.03 3.39 -1.79
CA HIS A 19 11.26 3.50 -0.54
C HIS A 19 11.39 4.89 0.11
N ASP A 20 12.51 5.59 -0.10
CA ASP A 20 12.81 6.94 0.41
C ASP A 20 12.02 8.07 -0.30
N ALA A 21 11.61 7.88 -1.55
CA ALA A 21 10.86 8.89 -2.31
C ALA A 21 9.33 8.76 -2.15
N LEU A 22 8.87 7.69 -1.51
CA LEU A 22 7.46 7.45 -1.31
C LEU A 22 6.92 8.31 -0.15
N PRO A 23 5.66 8.77 -0.24
CA PRO A 23 4.98 9.41 0.88
C PRO A 23 4.99 8.50 2.11
N ASP A 24 5.59 8.99 3.20
CA ASP A 24 5.68 8.26 4.46
C ASP A 24 4.46 8.52 5.34
N LEU A 25 3.60 7.51 5.53
CA LEU A 25 2.34 7.63 6.28
C LEU A 25 2.46 7.01 7.68
N ARG A 26 3.65 6.55 8.07
CA ARG A 26 3.91 5.81 9.31
C ARG A 26 3.63 6.59 10.59
N HIS A 27 3.65 7.92 10.51
CA HIS A 27 3.42 8.81 11.65
C HIS A 27 1.97 9.26 11.79
N LEU A 28 1.09 8.84 10.87
CA LEU A 28 -0.31 9.24 10.87
C LEU A 28 -1.13 8.40 11.86
N VAL A 29 -2.26 8.96 12.28
CA VAL A 29 -3.25 8.22 13.07
C VAL A 29 -3.86 7.13 12.19
N SER A 30 -3.72 5.89 12.64
CA SER A 30 -4.02 4.71 11.84
C SER A 30 -4.84 3.68 12.59
N ALA A 31 -5.47 2.79 11.82
CA ALA A 31 -6.21 1.64 12.30
C ALA A 31 -5.61 0.36 11.73
N ARG A 32 -5.62 -0.72 12.53
CA ARG A 32 -5.13 -2.03 12.07
C ARG A 32 -6.11 -2.66 11.11
N VAL A 33 -5.62 -3.05 9.93
CA VAL A 33 -6.40 -3.70 8.88
C VAL A 33 -5.74 -5.02 8.50
N GLU A 34 -6.54 -6.08 8.38
CA GLU A 34 -6.11 -7.37 7.85
C GLU A 34 -6.07 -7.34 6.32
N LEU A 35 -5.03 -7.91 5.73
CA LEU A 35 -4.92 -8.05 4.29
C LEU A 35 -5.83 -9.16 3.77
N GLU A 36 -6.41 -8.92 2.60
CA GLU A 36 -7.14 -9.92 1.81
C GLU A 36 -6.28 -10.46 0.68
N ARG A 37 -6.70 -11.60 0.09
CA ARG A 37 -6.01 -12.24 -1.04
C ARG A 37 -4.50 -12.35 -0.81
N THR A 38 -4.11 -12.72 0.41
CA THR A 38 -2.69 -12.82 0.79
C THR A 38 -2.04 -13.93 -0.02
N HIS A 39 -1.10 -13.57 -0.90
CA HIS A 39 -0.35 -14.54 -1.70
C HIS A 39 0.66 -15.22 -0.77
N TYR A 40 0.39 -16.48 -0.46
CA TYR A 40 0.95 -17.13 0.70
C TYR A 40 2.37 -17.67 0.44
N LEU A 41 3.34 -17.14 1.20
CA LEU A 41 4.54 -17.82 1.74
C LEU A 41 5.37 -16.72 2.42
N VAL A 42 4.88 -16.21 3.56
CA VAL A 42 5.75 -15.47 4.48
C VAL A 42 6.34 -16.51 5.41
N ASP A 43 7.66 -16.67 5.35
CA ASP A 43 8.38 -17.65 6.16
C ASP A 43 8.06 -17.46 7.65
N ASP A 44 8.03 -18.54 8.43
CA ASP A 44 7.71 -18.44 9.87
C ASP A 44 8.71 -17.55 10.62
N ARG A 45 9.96 -17.46 10.13
CA ARG A 45 10.97 -16.52 10.60
C ARG A 45 10.56 -15.07 10.34
N GLU A 46 10.04 -14.80 9.15
CA GLU A 46 9.45 -13.50 8.87
C GLU A 46 8.24 -13.27 9.77
N ARG A 47 7.36 -14.25 10.06
CA ARG A 47 6.24 -14.04 11.01
C ARG A 47 6.69 -13.67 12.43
N ARG A 48 7.81 -14.23 12.92
CA ARG A 48 8.32 -13.99 14.29
C ARG A 48 9.20 -12.76 14.44
N ALA A 49 9.60 -12.11 13.33
CA ALA A 49 10.31 -10.84 13.39
C ALA A 49 9.39 -9.77 13.99
N GLN A 50 9.57 -9.52 15.28
CA GLN A 50 8.86 -8.55 16.11
C GLN A 50 9.48 -7.16 15.95
N GLY A 51 9.70 -6.75 14.69
CA GLY A 51 10.34 -5.49 14.33
C GLY A 51 9.47 -4.70 13.35
N ASP A 52 9.61 -3.39 13.41
CA ASP A 52 8.97 -2.36 12.59
C ASP A 52 8.92 -2.78 11.11
N ARG A 53 7.79 -3.35 10.70
CA ARG A 53 7.60 -3.83 9.32
C ARG A 53 7.18 -2.66 8.47
N LEU A 54 7.74 -2.56 7.28
CA LEU A 54 7.32 -1.56 6.31
C LEU A 54 6.57 -2.24 5.18
N TYR A 55 5.41 -1.71 4.87
CA TYR A 55 4.65 -2.10 3.69
C TYR A 55 4.49 -0.92 2.75
N VAL A 56 4.45 -1.23 1.46
CA VAL A 56 4.13 -0.26 0.41
C VAL A 56 2.73 -0.55 -0.09
N LEU A 57 1.85 0.44 0.01
CA LEU A 57 0.57 0.46 -0.67
C LEU A 57 0.78 0.94 -2.10
N ARG A 58 0.19 0.26 -3.08
CA ARG A 58 0.25 0.69 -4.48
C ARG A 58 -1.09 0.47 -5.17
N ARG A 59 -1.50 1.46 -5.96
CA ARG A 59 -2.68 1.39 -6.81
C ARG A 59 -2.51 0.31 -7.88
N ASP A 60 -3.47 -0.61 -7.96
CA ASP A 60 -3.50 -1.65 -8.98
C ASP A 60 -4.51 -1.27 -10.08
N VAL A 61 -4.08 -0.42 -11.01
CA VAL A 61 -4.92 0.10 -12.11
C VAL A 61 -5.12 -0.89 -13.26
N GLY A 62 -4.36 -2.00 -13.27
CA GLY A 62 -4.45 -3.04 -14.29
C GLY A 62 -5.51 -4.12 -14.01
N SER A 63 -6.16 -4.08 -12.84
CA SER A 63 -7.14 -5.09 -12.46
C SER A 63 -8.48 -4.83 -13.13
N LYS A 64 -8.84 -5.66 -14.13
CA LYS A 64 -10.13 -5.63 -14.84
C LYS A 64 -11.38 -5.71 -13.94
N ARG A 65 -11.21 -6.06 -12.66
CA ARG A 65 -12.30 -6.45 -11.77
C ARG A 65 -12.72 -5.36 -10.80
N ASP A 66 -11.79 -4.52 -10.35
CA ASP A 66 -12.05 -3.52 -9.31
C ASP A 66 -11.12 -2.34 -9.53
N ASP A 67 -11.66 -1.25 -10.09
CA ASP A 67 -10.90 -0.02 -10.35
C ASP A 67 -10.15 0.38 -9.09
N HIS A 68 -10.74 0.25 -7.90
CA HIS A 68 -10.22 0.68 -6.59
C HIS A 68 -9.25 -0.27 -5.88
N SER A 69 -8.73 -1.31 -6.53
CA SER A 69 -7.77 -2.23 -5.89
C SER A 69 -6.46 -1.56 -5.43
N ILE A 70 -6.05 -1.86 -4.21
CA ILE A 70 -4.74 -1.47 -3.65
C ILE A 70 -3.98 -2.74 -3.27
N ALA A 71 -2.88 -2.97 -3.97
CA ALA A 71 -1.94 -4.04 -3.68
C ALA A 71 -0.94 -3.62 -2.60
N VAL A 72 -0.53 -4.57 -1.77
CA VAL A 72 0.40 -4.37 -0.67
C VAL A 72 1.67 -5.14 -0.95
N PHE A 73 2.81 -4.46 -0.84
CA PHE A 73 4.13 -5.00 -1.11
C PHE A 73 5.01 -4.95 0.13
N SER A 74 5.88 -5.94 0.28
CA SER A 74 6.92 -6.02 1.30
C SER A 74 8.23 -6.38 0.60
N ASN A 75 9.29 -5.60 0.78
CA ASN A 75 10.59 -5.84 0.13
C ASN A 75 10.47 -6.11 -1.39
N GLY A 76 9.58 -5.37 -2.08
CA GLY A 76 9.33 -5.53 -3.52
C GLY A 76 8.46 -6.72 -3.92
N ARG A 77 8.01 -7.56 -2.98
CA ARG A 77 7.12 -8.69 -3.22
C ARG A 77 5.68 -8.36 -2.83
N GLY A 78 4.73 -8.64 -3.73
CA GLY A 78 3.30 -8.52 -3.42
C GLY A 78 2.88 -9.54 -2.36
N VAL A 79 2.36 -9.06 -1.23
CA VAL A 79 1.97 -9.89 -0.08
C VAL A 79 0.46 -10.04 0.08
N GLY A 80 -0.32 -9.17 -0.57
CA GLY A 80 -1.78 -9.23 -0.56
C GLY A 80 -2.40 -7.94 -1.05
N TYR A 81 -3.67 -7.76 -0.73
CA TYR A 81 -4.46 -6.59 -1.10
C TYR A 81 -5.15 -6.02 0.13
N LEU A 82 -5.43 -4.72 0.11
CA LEU A 82 -6.33 -4.14 1.09
C LEU A 82 -7.76 -4.67 0.89
N PRO A 83 -8.57 -4.71 1.96
CA PRO A 83 -9.98 -5.01 1.83
C PRO A 83 -10.68 -4.04 0.88
N ASP A 84 -11.69 -4.49 0.13
CA ASP A 84 -12.40 -3.65 -0.85
C ASP A 84 -12.90 -2.32 -0.25
N ARG A 85 -13.57 -2.39 0.92
CA ARG A 85 -14.06 -1.20 1.63
C ARG A 85 -12.93 -0.21 1.93
N ALA A 86 -11.84 -0.68 2.51
CA ALA A 86 -10.68 0.14 2.83
C ALA A 86 -10.02 0.70 1.56
N SER A 87 -9.98 -0.10 0.50
CA SER A 87 -9.39 0.31 -0.77
C SER A 87 -10.18 1.44 -1.42
N ARG A 88 -11.51 1.38 -1.43
CA ARG A 88 -12.36 2.47 -1.94
C ARG A 88 -12.19 3.78 -1.18
N GLU A 89 -12.01 3.71 0.13
CA GLU A 89 -11.84 4.91 0.96
C GLU A 89 -10.49 5.59 0.75
N ILE A 90 -9.44 4.81 0.51
CA ILE A 90 -8.05 5.29 0.45
C ILE A 90 -7.58 5.54 -0.99
N ALA A 91 -8.07 4.80 -1.97
CA ALA A 91 -7.66 4.90 -3.38
C ALA A 91 -7.60 6.34 -3.93
N PRO A 92 -8.64 7.19 -3.79
CA PRO A 92 -8.59 8.55 -4.35
C PRO A 92 -7.58 9.45 -3.63
N LEU A 93 -7.28 9.20 -2.36
CA LEU A 93 -6.27 9.94 -1.61
C LEU A 93 -4.86 9.45 -1.94
N LEU A 94 -4.71 8.15 -2.16
CA LEU A 94 -3.46 7.55 -2.59
C LEU A 94 -3.08 8.01 -4.00
N ASP A 95 -4.06 8.16 -4.90
CA ASP A 95 -3.87 8.70 -6.25
C ASP A 95 -3.29 10.13 -6.23
N GLN A 96 -3.83 10.99 -5.35
CA GLN A 96 -3.29 12.35 -5.12
C GLN A 96 -1.85 12.38 -4.62
N LEU A 97 -1.39 11.28 -4.01
CA LEU A 97 -0.04 11.11 -3.50
C LEU A 97 0.90 10.43 -4.52
N GLY A 98 0.45 10.20 -5.75
CA GLY A 98 1.23 9.52 -6.80
C GLY A 98 0.99 8.02 -6.88
N GLY A 99 -0.09 7.52 -6.27
CA GLY A 99 -0.54 6.13 -6.40
C GLY A 99 0.21 5.11 -5.54
N ALA A 100 1.15 5.54 -4.70
CA ALA A 100 1.88 4.68 -3.77
C ALA A 100 2.28 5.40 -2.47
N ALA A 101 2.39 4.65 -1.37
CA ALA A 101 2.81 5.19 -0.06
C ALA A 101 3.33 4.12 0.89
N VAL A 102 4.12 4.52 1.89
CA VAL A 102 4.68 3.62 2.92
C VAL A 102 3.84 3.66 4.19
N VAL A 103 3.55 2.49 4.75
CA VAL A 103 2.79 2.31 6.00
C VAL A 103 3.47 1.31 6.93
N ASN A 104 3.14 1.37 8.22
CA ASN A 104 3.64 0.39 9.18
C ASN A 104 2.91 -0.95 9.00
N GLY A 105 3.65 -2.03 9.19
CA GLY A 105 3.14 -3.36 9.32
C GLY A 105 2.80 -3.66 10.77
N ALA A 106 1.58 -4.12 11.00
CA ALA A 106 1.21 -4.72 12.26
C ALA A 106 1.46 -6.22 12.10
N GLY A 107 2.40 -6.81 12.86
CA GLY A 107 2.67 -8.25 12.79
C GLY A 107 1.40 -9.12 12.84
N ALA A 108 1.51 -10.38 12.44
CA ALA A 108 0.36 -11.29 12.41
C ALA A 108 -0.41 -11.32 13.75
N ALA A 109 -1.75 -11.42 13.70
CA ALA A 109 -2.53 -11.59 14.92
C ALA A 109 -2.19 -12.93 15.58
N ARG A 110 -2.23 -13.02 16.92
CA ARG A 110 -2.05 -14.30 17.61
C ARG A 110 -3.06 -15.31 17.08
N GLY A 111 -2.57 -16.43 16.53
CA GLY A 111 -3.41 -17.50 15.97
C GLY A 111 -3.96 -17.23 14.57
N SER A 112 -3.64 -16.09 13.94
CA SER A 112 -4.00 -15.81 12.55
C SER A 112 -2.77 -15.81 11.67
N ILE A 113 -2.94 -16.37 10.48
CA ILE A 113 -1.93 -16.39 9.43
C ILE A 113 -1.93 -15.11 8.58
N ARG A 114 -2.92 -14.26 8.76
CA ARG A 114 -3.12 -13.04 7.98
C ARG A 114 -2.17 -11.95 8.43
N LEU A 115 -1.59 -11.27 7.44
CA LEU A 115 -0.79 -10.08 7.67
C LEU A 115 -1.71 -8.91 8.02
N ARG A 116 -1.20 -8.02 8.88
CA ARG A 116 -1.89 -6.77 9.20
C ARG A 116 -0.98 -5.60 8.87
N LEU A 117 -1.62 -4.48 8.58
CA LEU A 117 -0.92 -3.21 8.48
C LEU A 117 -1.69 -2.14 9.23
N ASP A 118 -1.00 -1.05 9.45
CA ASP A 118 -1.50 0.16 10.07
C ASP A 118 -1.94 1.10 8.95
N LEU A 119 -3.24 1.14 8.67
CA LEU A 119 -3.80 1.95 7.61
C LEU A 119 -4.16 3.32 8.18
N PRO A 120 -3.62 4.43 7.65
CA PRO A 120 -3.98 5.75 8.11
C PRO A 120 -5.47 6.00 7.92
N THR A 121 -6.08 6.65 8.90
CA THR A 121 -7.49 7.06 8.80
C THR A 121 -7.67 8.01 7.62
N ARG A 122 -8.84 7.96 6.98
CA ARG A 122 -9.16 8.83 5.84
C ARG A 122 -8.94 10.33 6.15
N SER A 123 -9.28 10.75 7.37
CA SER A 123 -9.09 12.13 7.82
C SER A 123 -7.61 12.50 7.92
N ALA A 124 -6.78 11.66 8.54
CA ALA A 124 -5.34 11.90 8.66
C ALA A 124 -4.67 11.93 7.29
N LEU A 125 -5.05 11.00 6.41
CA LEU A 125 -4.51 10.93 5.05
C LEU A 125 -4.89 12.14 4.20
N ARG A 126 -6.13 12.64 4.36
CA ARG A 126 -6.58 13.86 3.68
C ARG A 126 -5.77 15.08 4.11
N VAL A 127 -5.58 15.29 5.41
CA VAL A 127 -4.79 16.40 5.94
C VAL A 127 -3.36 16.34 5.40
N PHE A 128 -2.76 15.15 5.38
CA PHE A 128 -1.42 14.94 4.84
C PHE A 128 -1.33 15.25 3.33
N ALA A 129 -2.29 14.77 2.54
CA ALA A 129 -2.32 15.01 1.10
C ALA A 129 -2.45 16.51 0.76
N THR A 130 -3.31 17.24 1.48
CA THR A 130 -3.45 18.70 1.33
C THR A 130 -2.17 19.43 1.72
N ALA A 131 -1.53 19.06 2.84
CA ALA A 131 -0.29 19.71 3.29
C ALA A 131 0.89 19.52 2.32
N ARG A 132 0.88 18.45 1.51
CA ARG A 132 1.92 18.17 0.51
C ARG A 132 1.72 18.95 -0.81
N GLN A 133 0.50 19.42 -1.07
CA GLN A 133 0.16 20.17 -2.29
C GLN A 133 0.27 21.69 -2.10
N ALA A 134 0.42 22.17 -0.87
CA ALA A 134 0.61 23.57 -0.51
C ALA A 134 2.10 23.97 -0.52
#